data_AF-A0A9D8XXI4-F1
#
_entry.id   AF-A0A9D8XXI4-F1
#
_cell.length_a   1.000
_cell.length_b   1.000
_cell.length_c   1.000
_cell.angle_alpha   90.00
_cell.angle_beta   90.00
_cell.angle_gamma   90.00
#
_symmetry.space_group_name_H-M   'P 1'
#
loop_
_entity.id
_entity.type
_entity.pdbx_description
1 polymer ?
#
loop_
_entity_poly.entity_id
_entity_poly.type
_entity_poly.pdbx_seq_one_letter_code
_entity_poly.pdbx_strand_id
1 'polypeptide(L)'
;MNKSVLRAGIDIGSTTVKLAILDPDGKILFGEYLRHRAQTRETLRQLIERASEQIGDATLSVSITGSGALGIARSLGLPIVQEVVSVATAISTYQPETDVADELGADQQRDVQHLRQVQRGPRGAVQHERDQLDKSGEQGQQRVLCLDRDVHEPVHPI
;
A
#
# COMPACT_ATOMS: atom_id res chain seq x y z
N MET A 1 -26.66 3.03 -20.26
CA MET A 1 -25.35 2.34 -20.18
C MET A 1 -25.00 2.18 -18.71
N ASN A 2 -24.92 0.95 -18.18
CA ASN A 2 -24.39 0.75 -16.84
C ASN A 2 -22.88 1.01 -16.90
N LYS A 3 -22.43 2.13 -16.35
CA LYS A 3 -21.01 2.40 -16.20
C LYS A 3 -20.50 1.52 -15.07
N SER A 4 -19.62 0.57 -15.36
CA SER A 4 -19.04 -0.32 -14.36
C SER A 4 -18.32 0.53 -13.29
N VAL A 5 -18.53 0.21 -12.02
CA VAL A 5 -17.88 0.90 -10.90
C VAL A 5 -16.46 0.36 -10.77
N LEU A 6 -15.46 1.24 -10.82
CA LEU A 6 -14.05 0.89 -10.60
C LEU A 6 -13.73 0.94 -9.10
N ARG A 7 -12.72 0.20 -8.66
CA ARG A 7 -12.25 0.23 -7.27
C ARG A 7 -11.04 1.14 -7.17
N ALA A 8 -10.98 1.96 -6.13
CA ALA A 8 -9.84 2.84 -5.87
C ALA A 8 -9.34 2.68 -4.43
N GLY A 9 -8.03 2.53 -4.26
CA GLY A 9 -7.34 2.51 -2.98
C GLY A 9 -6.43 3.71 -2.85
N ILE A 10 -6.53 4.43 -1.73
CA ILE A 10 -5.64 5.54 -1.38
C ILE A 10 -4.83 5.14 -0.15
N ASP A 11 -3.50 5.21 -0.23
CA ASP A 11 -2.60 5.03 0.92
C ASP A 11 -1.89 6.34 1.22
N ILE A 12 -2.12 6.89 2.42
CA ILE A 12 -1.50 8.13 2.88
C ILE A 12 -0.53 7.80 4.00
N GLY A 13 0.75 7.69 3.64
CA GLY A 13 1.84 7.53 4.58
C GLY A 13 2.30 8.84 5.23
N SER A 14 3.41 8.78 5.96
CA SER A 14 4.07 9.94 6.58
C SER A 14 4.73 10.88 5.56
N THR A 15 5.08 10.37 4.39
CA THR A 15 5.84 11.10 3.35
C THR A 15 5.20 11.05 1.97
N THR A 16 4.37 10.05 1.67
CA THR A 16 3.81 9.79 0.34
C THR A 16 2.29 9.63 0.36
N VAL A 17 1.67 9.92 -0.79
CA VAL A 17 0.30 9.54 -1.13
C VAL A 17 0.39 8.58 -2.31
N LYS A 18 -0.32 7.46 -2.24
CA LYS A 18 -0.47 6.49 -3.34
C LYS A 18 -1.91 6.41 -3.76
N LEU A 19 -2.16 6.23 -5.05
CA LEU A 19 -3.47 5.96 -5.62
C LEU A 19 -3.36 4.78 -6.58
N ALA A 20 -4.15 3.74 -6.31
CA ALA A 20 -4.35 2.61 -7.21
C ALA A 20 -5.81 2.52 -7.63
N ILE A 21 -6.08 2.35 -8.91
CA ILE A 21 -7.43 2.14 -9.46
C ILE A 21 -7.44 0.83 -10.23
N LEU A 22 -8.43 -0.01 -9.94
CA LEU A 22 -8.60 -1.34 -10.50
C LEU A 22 -9.94 -1.47 -11.19
N ASP A 23 -9.96 -2.28 -12.25
CA ASP A 23 -11.20 -2.73 -12.85
C ASP A 23 -11.92 -3.78 -11.97
N PRO A 24 -13.14 -4.20 -12.35
CA PRO A 24 -13.88 -5.23 -11.62
C PRO A 24 -13.13 -6.58 -11.54
N ASP A 25 -12.30 -6.89 -12.53
CA ASP A 25 -11.53 -8.14 -12.61
C ASP A 25 -10.23 -8.08 -11.78
N GLY A 26 -9.88 -6.92 -11.23
CA GLY A 26 -8.70 -6.74 -10.38
C GLY A 26 -7.45 -6.33 -11.15
N LYS A 27 -7.57 -5.97 -12.43
CA LYS A 27 -6.47 -5.40 -13.19
C LYS A 27 -6.24 -3.95 -12.78
N ILE A 28 -4.99 -3.60 -12.53
CA ILE A 28 -4.59 -2.21 -12.26
C ILE A 28 -4.73 -1.39 -13.55
N LEU A 29 -5.57 -0.36 -13.50
CA LEU A 29 -5.76 0.62 -14.57
C LEU A 29 -4.93 1.89 -14.36
N PHE A 30 -4.66 2.23 -13.09
CA PHE A 30 -3.83 3.35 -12.67
C PHE A 30 -3.13 2.99 -11.35
N GLY A 31 -1.86 3.36 -11.21
CA GLY A 31 -1.08 3.09 -10.02
C GLY A 31 0.10 4.04 -9.92
N GLU A 32 -0.04 5.11 -9.14
CA GLU A 32 1.02 6.09 -8.94
C GLU A 32 1.15 6.47 -7.46
N TYR A 33 2.32 7.02 -7.12
CA TYR A 33 2.56 7.64 -5.84
C TYR A 33 3.31 8.96 -5.99
N LEU A 34 3.13 9.85 -5.02
CA LEU A 34 3.83 11.13 -4.97
C LEU A 34 4.22 11.44 -3.52
N ARG A 35 5.41 12.03 -3.34
CA ARG A 35 5.82 12.60 -2.05
C ARG A 35 4.99 13.84 -1.76
N HIS A 36 4.28 13.85 -0.64
CA HIS A 36 3.35 14.94 -0.37
C HIS A 36 4.00 16.18 0.22
N ARG A 37 5.21 16.10 0.82
CA ARG A 37 5.95 17.25 1.39
C ARG A 37 5.05 18.17 2.25
N ALA A 38 4.33 17.57 3.20
CA ALA A 38 3.30 18.22 4.04
C ALA A 38 2.04 18.78 3.32
N GLN A 39 1.86 18.53 2.03
CA GLN A 39 0.75 19.01 1.19
C GLN A 39 -0.19 17.87 0.72
N THR A 40 -0.60 16.99 1.64
CA THR A 40 -1.33 15.74 1.33
C THR A 40 -2.58 15.91 0.44
N ARG A 41 -3.42 16.92 0.71
CA ARG A 41 -4.65 17.15 -0.09
C ARG A 41 -4.33 17.52 -1.53
N GLU A 42 -3.34 18.37 -1.72
CA GLU A 42 -2.91 18.85 -3.03
C GLU A 42 -2.25 17.71 -3.83
N THR A 43 -1.42 16.90 -3.16
CA THR A 43 -0.83 15.70 -3.76
C THR A 43 -1.90 14.68 -4.18
N LEU A 44 -2.92 14.46 -3.34
CA LEU A 44 -4.03 13.58 -3.71
C LEU A 44 -4.83 14.13 -4.91
N ARG A 45 -5.10 15.44 -4.95
CA ARG A 45 -5.75 16.10 -6.09
C ARG A 45 -4.98 15.84 -7.39
N GLN A 46 -3.66 16.04 -7.37
CA GLN A 46 -2.80 15.79 -8.53
C GLN A 46 -2.86 14.33 -9.00
N LEU A 47 -2.86 13.36 -8.08
CA LEU A 47 -3.00 11.95 -8.44
C LEU A 47 -4.38 11.64 -9.06
N ILE A 48 -5.45 12.23 -8.54
CA ILE A 48 -6.79 12.07 -9.10
C ILE A 48 -6.89 12.67 -10.51
N GLU A 49 -6.25 13.82 -10.74
CA GLU A 49 -6.23 14.46 -12.07
C GLU A 49 -5.50 13.60 -13.10
N ARG A 50 -4.31 13.09 -12.78
CA ARG A 50 -3.58 12.15 -13.65
C ARG A 50 -4.37 10.88 -13.91
N ALA A 51 -5.01 10.34 -12.88
CA ALA A 51 -5.88 9.18 -13.04
C ALA A 51 -7.04 9.48 -14.00
N SER A 52 -7.69 10.64 -13.86
CA SER A 52 -8.78 11.08 -14.73
C SER A 52 -8.33 11.29 -16.18
N GLU A 53 -7.12 11.82 -16.40
CA GLU A 53 -6.53 11.98 -17.74
C GLU A 53 -6.29 10.62 -18.41
N GLN A 54 -5.86 9.61 -17.63
CA GLN A 54 -5.55 8.28 -18.15
C GLN A 54 -6.79 7.39 -18.34
N ILE A 55 -7.73 7.39 -17.39
CA ILE A 55 -8.87 6.46 -17.37
C ILE A 55 -10.18 7.09 -17.89
N GLY A 56 -10.24 8.42 -17.97
CA GLY A 56 -11.45 9.17 -18.27
C GLY A 56 -12.45 9.21 -17.10
N ASP A 57 -13.66 9.73 -17.37
CA ASP A 57 -14.72 9.76 -16.35
C ASP A 57 -15.07 8.35 -15.89
N ALA A 58 -15.07 8.10 -14.59
CA ALA A 58 -15.48 6.83 -14.00
C ALA A 58 -16.17 7.02 -12.64
N THR A 59 -17.04 6.08 -12.27
CA THR A 59 -17.57 6.00 -10.91
C THR A 59 -16.63 5.12 -10.09
N LEU A 60 -16.13 5.66 -8.97
CA LEU A 60 -15.18 4.96 -8.11
C LEU A 60 -15.85 4.51 -6.81
N SER A 61 -15.58 3.28 -6.40
CA SER A 61 -15.71 2.80 -5.02
C SER A 61 -14.36 2.98 -4.35
N VAL A 62 -14.26 3.94 -3.43
CA VAL A 62 -12.98 4.38 -2.85
C VAL A 62 -12.83 3.88 -1.42
N SER A 63 -11.65 3.35 -1.08
CA SER A 63 -11.23 3.07 0.29
C SER A 63 -9.88 3.73 0.56
N ILE A 64 -9.63 4.11 1.82
CA ILE A 64 -8.42 4.83 2.20
C ILE A 64 -7.74 4.17 3.41
N THR A 65 -6.41 4.15 3.42
CA THR A 65 -5.57 3.62 4.50
C THR A 65 -4.36 4.54 4.73
N GLY A 66 -3.57 4.25 5.76
CA GLY A 66 -2.31 4.93 6.06
C GLY A 66 -2.41 5.91 7.23
N SER A 67 -1.27 6.19 7.86
CA SER A 67 -1.19 7.01 9.08
C SER A 67 -1.68 8.45 8.89
N GLY A 68 -1.54 9.02 7.69
CA GLY A 68 -1.99 10.37 7.34
C GLY A 68 -3.43 10.46 6.83
N ALA A 69 -4.16 9.34 6.72
CA ALA A 69 -5.45 9.28 6.04
C ALA A 69 -6.61 9.92 6.81
N LEU A 70 -6.58 9.89 8.15
CA LEU A 70 -7.74 10.14 9.00
C LEU A 70 -8.41 11.50 8.73
N GLY A 71 -7.63 12.56 8.50
CA GLY A 71 -8.15 13.89 8.21
C GLY A 71 -8.89 13.98 6.87
N ILE A 72 -8.36 13.32 5.84
CA ILE A 72 -8.95 13.30 4.50
C ILE A 72 -10.17 12.39 4.48
N ALA A 73 -10.06 11.19 5.06
CA ALA A 73 -11.14 10.22 5.14
C ALA A 73 -12.40 10.82 5.78
N ARG A 74 -12.26 11.52 6.92
CA ARG A 74 -13.38 12.21 7.57
C ARG A 74 -13.97 13.32 6.70
N SER A 75 -13.13 14.12 6.06
CA SER A 75 -13.63 15.25 5.23
C SER A 75 -14.38 14.79 3.98
N LEU A 76 -14.08 13.59 3.48
CA LEU A 76 -14.69 13.03 2.26
C LEU A 76 -15.71 11.91 2.55
N GLY A 77 -15.93 11.54 3.81
CA GLY A 77 -16.81 10.44 4.19
C GLY A 77 -16.34 9.07 3.69
N LEU A 78 -15.03 8.88 3.50
CA LEU A 78 -14.46 7.64 2.96
C LEU A 78 -14.22 6.58 4.05
N PRO A 79 -14.44 5.30 3.75
CA PRO A 79 -14.15 4.21 4.68
C PRO A 79 -12.64 4.05 4.86
N ILE A 80 -12.20 3.99 6.13
CA ILE A 80 -10.81 3.70 6.49
C ILE A 80 -10.64 2.18 6.62
N VAL A 81 -9.69 1.64 5.87
CA VAL A 81 -9.23 0.25 6.01
C VAL A 81 -7.91 0.27 6.78
N GLN A 82 -7.69 -0.73 7.64
CA GLN A 82 -6.42 -0.86 8.37
C GLN A 82 -5.29 -1.24 7.40
N GLU A 83 -4.11 -0.64 7.58
CA GLU A 83 -2.96 -0.83 6.69
C GLU A 83 -2.53 -2.30 6.62
N VAL A 84 -2.43 -2.96 7.78
CA VAL A 84 -2.10 -4.39 7.88
C VAL A 84 -3.10 -5.26 7.11
N VAL A 85 -4.40 -4.95 7.20
CA VAL A 85 -5.44 -5.69 6.48
C VAL A 85 -5.34 -5.43 4.98
N SER A 86 -5.09 -4.20 4.58
CA SER A 86 -4.89 -3.82 3.17
C SER A 86 -3.71 -4.56 2.54
N VAL A 87 -2.56 -4.54 3.22
CA VAL A 87 -1.33 -5.23 2.79
C VAL A 87 -1.55 -6.74 2.71
N ALA A 88 -2.08 -7.36 3.77
CA ALA A 88 -2.32 -8.79 3.78
C ALA A 88 -3.32 -9.25 2.70
N THR A 89 -4.35 -8.43 2.43
CA THR A 89 -5.31 -8.70 1.35
C THR A 89 -4.64 -8.61 -0.01
N ALA A 90 -3.79 -7.60 -0.23
CA ALA A 90 -3.05 -7.42 -1.48
C ALA A 90 -2.09 -8.58 -1.73
N ILE A 91 -1.26 -8.95 -0.74
CA ILE A 91 -0.38 -10.12 -0.82
C ILE A 91 -1.18 -11.37 -1.12
N SER A 92 -2.27 -11.60 -0.38
CA SER A 92 -3.09 -12.80 -0.56
C SER A 92 -3.72 -12.94 -1.94
N THR A 93 -3.96 -11.81 -2.60
CA THR A 93 -4.61 -11.76 -3.92
C THR A 93 -3.59 -11.85 -5.05
N TYR A 94 -2.48 -11.11 -4.95
CA TYR A 94 -1.54 -10.92 -6.06
C TYR A 94 -0.21 -11.69 -5.90
N GLN A 95 0.15 -12.06 -4.67
CA GLN A 95 1.36 -12.81 -4.33
C GLN A 95 1.03 -13.93 -3.33
N PRO A 96 0.15 -14.89 -3.69
CA PRO A 96 -0.35 -15.90 -2.74
C PRO A 96 0.73 -16.86 -2.23
N GLU A 97 1.88 -16.90 -2.89
CA GLU A 97 3.06 -17.73 -2.57
C GLU A 97 4.01 -17.10 -1.55
N THR A 98 3.71 -15.89 -1.07
CA THR A 98 4.50 -15.19 -0.04
C THR A 98 4.22 -15.76 1.34
N ASP A 99 5.27 -16.17 2.05
CA ASP A 99 5.20 -16.68 3.42
C ASP A 99 5.25 -15.53 4.44
N VAL A 100 6.17 -14.60 4.20
CA VAL A 100 6.44 -13.43 5.04
C VAL A 100 6.53 -12.20 4.14
N ALA A 101 5.87 -11.11 4.51
CA ALA A 101 6.06 -9.83 3.85
C ALA A 101 6.63 -8.81 4.83
N ASP A 102 7.68 -8.15 4.39
CA ASP A 102 8.40 -7.13 5.15
C ASP A 102 8.07 -5.77 4.56
N GLU A 103 7.27 -5.00 5.27
CA GLU A 103 7.02 -3.61 4.92
C GLU A 103 8.12 -2.72 5.50
N LEU A 104 8.86 -2.06 4.61
CA LEU A 104 9.95 -1.17 4.95
C LEU A 104 9.43 0.27 5.02
N GLY A 105 9.43 0.86 6.22
CA GLY A 105 9.11 2.27 6.40
C GLY A 105 10.29 3.19 6.07
N ALA A 106 10.02 4.32 5.40
CA ALA A 106 10.98 5.40 5.22
C ALA A 106 11.03 6.28 6.48
N ASP A 107 11.96 6.04 7.39
CA ASP A 107 12.22 6.94 8.51
C ASP A 107 13.21 8.05 8.10
N GLN A 108 12.94 9.29 8.53
CA GLN A 108 13.65 10.51 8.11
C GLN A 108 14.92 10.77 8.94
N GLN A 109 15.45 9.76 9.62
CA GLN A 109 16.68 9.83 10.38
C GLN A 109 17.49 8.58 10.05
N ARG A 110 18.78 8.78 9.80
CA ARG A 110 19.72 7.74 9.39
C ARG A 110 19.60 6.49 10.29
N ASP A 111 19.64 5.33 9.65
CA ASP A 111 19.89 4.00 10.23
C ASP A 111 18.78 3.25 10.99
N VAL A 112 17.54 3.76 11.09
CA VAL A 112 16.42 2.99 11.69
C VAL A 112 15.35 2.64 10.65
N GLN A 113 15.45 1.44 10.08
CA GLN A 113 14.40 0.87 9.25
C GLN A 113 13.36 0.21 10.17
N HIS A 114 12.15 0.74 10.21
CA HIS A 114 11.03 0.05 10.85
C HIS A 114 10.53 -1.02 9.89
N LEU A 115 10.87 -2.27 10.18
CA LEU A 115 10.35 -3.44 9.51
C LEU A 115 9.06 -3.88 10.18
N ARG A 116 8.00 -3.97 9.39
CA ARG A 116 6.75 -4.59 9.82
C ARG A 116 6.63 -5.91 9.09
N GLN A 117 6.74 -7.00 9.84
CA GLN A 117 6.53 -8.34 9.30
C GLN A 117 5.04 -8.66 9.32
N VAL A 118 4.55 -9.10 8.17
CA VAL A 118 3.22 -9.65 7.99
C VAL A 118 3.39 -11.13 7.66
N GLN A 119 3.08 -12.01 8.61
CA GLN A 119 3.20 -13.46 8.42
C GLN A 119 1.83 -14.09 8.19
N ARG A 120 1.77 -15.05 7.27
CA ARG A 120 0.60 -15.90 7.09
C ARG A 120 0.62 -17.05 8.10
N GLY A 121 -0.36 -17.08 8.98
CA GLY A 121 -0.63 -18.22 9.86
C GLY A 121 -1.30 -19.39 9.11
N PRO A 122 -1.30 -20.60 9.69
CA PRO A 122 -1.74 -21.86 9.06
C PRO A 122 -3.24 -21.94 8.67
N ARG A 123 -4.01 -20.87 8.89
CA ARG A 123 -5.44 -20.77 8.54
C ARG A 123 -5.80 -19.44 7.84
N GLY A 124 -4.82 -18.78 7.21
CA GLY A 124 -5.02 -17.46 6.58
C GLY A 124 -5.14 -16.30 7.60
N ALA A 125 -4.83 -16.56 8.87
CA ALA A 125 -4.72 -15.52 9.89
C ALA A 125 -3.45 -14.71 9.65
N VAL A 126 -3.52 -13.39 9.82
CA VAL A 126 -2.39 -12.48 9.62
C VAL A 126 -1.79 -12.18 11.00
N GLN A 127 -0.52 -12.55 11.20
CA GLN A 127 0.23 -12.20 12.41
C GLN A 127 1.13 -11.01 12.12
N HIS A 128 1.26 -10.12 13.11
CA HIS A 128 2.02 -8.88 13.02
C HIS A 128 3.12 -8.90 14.08
N GLU A 129 4.36 -8.82 13.63
CA GLU A 129 5.55 -8.72 14.49
C GLU A 129 6.31 -7.42 14.16
N ARG A 130 6.80 -6.75 15.20
CA ARG A 130 7.67 -5.57 15.06
C ARG A 130 9.06 -5.97 15.45
N ASP A 131 9.93 -6.13 14.46
CA ASP A 131 11.31 -6.48 14.69
C ASP A 131 12.21 -5.25 14.58
N GLN A 132 13.09 -5.09 15.56
CA GLN A 132 14.25 -4.20 15.46
C GLN A 132 15.42 -5.07 15.01
N LEU A 133 15.96 -4.81 13.82
CA LEU A 133 17.08 -5.61 13.31
C LEU A 133 18.41 -5.19 13.94
N ASP A 134 18.97 -6.07 14.75
CA ASP A 134 20.43 -6.20 14.94
C ASP A 134 20.96 -7.22 13.92
N LYS A 135 22.08 -6.92 13.27
CA LYS A 135 22.62 -7.67 12.12
C LYS A 135 23.29 -8.97 12.57
N SER A 136 22.53 -9.99 12.97
CA SER A 136 23.02 -11.37 13.00
C SER A 136 21.88 -12.39 13.05
N GLY A 137 21.73 -13.19 11.99
CA GLY A 137 20.80 -14.33 12.00
C GLY A 137 20.64 -14.97 10.63
N GLU A 138 21.07 -16.22 10.50
CA GLU A 138 20.83 -17.10 9.35
C GLU A 138 19.33 -17.30 9.11
N GLN A 139 18.86 -17.13 7.87
CA GLN A 139 17.47 -17.42 7.49
C GLN A 139 17.38 -18.75 6.74
N GLY A 140 16.51 -19.64 7.22
CA GLY A 140 16.01 -20.78 6.47
C GLY A 140 15.18 -20.32 5.24
N GLN A 141 14.93 -21.23 4.31
CA GLN A 141 14.36 -20.97 2.98
C GLN A 141 12.88 -20.53 3.05
N GLN A 142 12.62 -19.30 3.49
CA GLN A 142 11.29 -18.64 3.48
C GLN A 142 11.18 -17.71 2.28
N ARG A 143 10.01 -17.64 1.63
CA ARG A 143 9.76 -16.67 0.55
C ARG A 143 9.35 -15.33 1.15
N VAL A 144 10.33 -14.45 1.34
CA VAL A 144 10.14 -13.09 1.87
C VAL A 144 9.80 -12.12 0.73
N LEU A 145 8.72 -11.35 0.88
CA LEU A 145 8.36 -10.24 -0.01
C LEU A 145 8.66 -8.90 0.65
N CYS A 146 9.70 -8.22 0.20
CA CYS A 146 9.99 -6.85 0.64
C CYS A 146 9.05 -5.87 -0.07
N LEU A 147 8.16 -5.24 0.68
CA LEU A 147 7.28 -4.18 0.20
C LEU A 147 7.95 -2.83 0.48
N ASP A 148 8.73 -2.33 -0.48
CA ASP A 148 9.23 -0.96 -0.42
C ASP A 148 8.09 0.02 -0.72
N ARG A 149 7.93 1.05 0.11
CA ARG A 149 6.92 2.09 -0.13
C ARG A 149 7.31 3.04 -1.26
N ASP A 150 8.59 3.16 -1.59
CA ASP A 150 9.13 3.99 -2.67
C ASP A 150 9.64 3.07 -3.78
N VAL A 151 8.80 2.74 -4.77
CA VAL A 151 9.17 1.83 -5.88
C VAL A 151 10.22 2.51 -6.78
N HIS A 152 11.48 2.34 -6.44
CA HIS A 152 12.57 2.31 -7.42
C HIS A 152 13.14 0.89 -7.41
N GLU A 153 12.80 0.13 -8.46
CA GLU A 153 13.29 -1.22 -8.79
C GLU A 153 12.62 -2.41 -8.06
N PRO A 154 12.40 -3.54 -8.76
CA PRO A 154 12.09 -4.81 -8.10
C PRO A 154 13.30 -5.25 -7.26
N VAL A 155 13.07 -5.50 -5.97
CA VAL A 155 14.07 -6.12 -5.11
C VAL A 155 14.30 -7.53 -5.65
N HIS A 156 15.49 -7.78 -6.19
CA HIS A 156 15.92 -9.12 -6.59
C HIS A 156 15.82 -10.08 -5.40
N PRO A 157 15.47 -11.35 -5.63
CA PRO A 157 15.53 -12.36 -4.58
C PRO A 157 16.95 -12.47 -4.05
N ILE A 158 17.09 -12.50 -2.72
CA ILE A 158 18.33 -12.88 -2.02
C ILE A 158 18.46 -14.40 -2.07
#